data_AF-A0A6N3CQA0-F1
#
_entry.id   AF-A0A6N3CQA0-F1
#
_cell.length_a   1.000
_cell.length_b   1.000
_cell.length_c   1.000
_cell.angle_alpha   90.00
_cell.angle_beta   90.00
_cell.angle_gamma   90.00
#
_symmetry.space_group_name_H-M   'P 1'
#
loop_
_entity.id
_entity.type
_entity.pdbx_description
1 polymer ?
#
loop_
_entity_poly.entity_id
_entity_poly.type
_entity_poly.pdbx_seq_one_letter_code
_entity_poly.pdbx_strand_id
1 'polypeptide(L)' 'MAKTVPYGMAEEAARKCIEMNSCKYFTYKQVLKRMNAKELMENAPGNLPTHENIRGKDYYK' A
#
# COMPACT_ATOMS: atom_id res chain seq x y z
N MET A 1 -15.33 -4.21 -12.25
CA MET A 1 -14.08 -4.95 -12.01
C MET A 1 -13.84 -4.99 -10.51
N ALA A 2 -14.09 -6.13 -9.87
CA ALA A 2 -13.70 -6.33 -8.48
C ALA A 2 -12.18 -6.12 -8.43
N LYS A 3 -11.72 -5.12 -7.68
CA LYS A 3 -10.29 -4.91 -7.41
C LYS A 3 -9.82 -6.18 -6.73
N THR A 4 -9.16 -7.05 -7.48
CA THR A 4 -8.78 -8.38 -7.05
C THR A 4 -7.76 -8.24 -5.93
N VAL A 5 -8.24 -8.35 -4.69
CA VAL A 5 -7.37 -8.52 -3.54
C VAL A 5 -6.45 -9.71 -3.88
N PRO A 6 -5.11 -9.55 -3.75
CA PRO A 6 -4.17 -10.61 -4.07
C PRO A 6 -4.58 -11.92 -3.42
N TYR A 7 -4.55 -13.01 -4.19
CA TYR A 7 -4.92 -14.35 -3.72
C TYR A 7 -4.07 -14.68 -2.48
N GLY A 8 -4.71 -15.04 -1.37
CA GLY A 8 -4.05 -15.29 -0.07
C GLY A 8 -4.07 -14.13 0.94
N MET A 9 -4.21 -12.87 0.52
CA MET A 9 -4.26 -11.73 1.47
C MET A 9 -5.55 -11.76 2.31
N ALA A 10 -6.66 -12.20 1.72
CA ALA A 10 -7.92 -12.41 2.43
C ALA A 10 -7.81 -13.53 3.49
N GLU A 11 -7.17 -14.64 3.15
CA GLU A 11 -6.96 -15.77 4.07
C GLU A 11 -6.02 -15.41 5.22
N GLU A 12 -4.94 -14.68 4.94
CA GLU A 12 -4.03 -14.21 5.98
C GLU A 12 -4.69 -13.16 6.90
N ALA A 13 -5.51 -12.26 6.34
CA ALA A 13 -6.31 -11.35 7.15
C ALA A 13 -7.32 -12.10 8.04
N ALA A 14 -7.94 -13.17 7.53
CA ALA A 14 -8.84 -14.02 8.29
C ALA A 14 -8.12 -14.76 9.43
N ARG A 15 -6.92 -15.29 9.15
CA ARG A 15 -6.08 -15.96 10.16
C ARG A 15 -5.71 -15.04 11.32
N LYS A 16 -5.29 -13.80 11.02
CA LYS A 16 -5.00 -12.77 12.03
C LYS A 16 -6.23 -12.43 12.87
N CYS A 17 -7.42 -12.38 12.26
CA CYS A 17 -8.66 -12.18 13.01
C CYS A 17 -8.95 -13.32 13.99
N ILE A 18 -8.65 -14.57 13.61
CA ILE A 18 -8.79 -15.75 14.48
C ILE A 18 -7.77 -15.69 15.63
N GLU A 19 -6.50 -15.41 15.35
CA GLU A 19 -5.43 -15.27 16.35
C GLU A 19 -5.72 -14.17 17.38
N MET A 20 -6.32 -13.06 16.94
CA MET A 20 -6.74 -11.96 17.82
C MET A 20 -8.09 -12.21 18.53
N ASN A 21 -8.74 -13.36 18.30
CA ASN A 21 -10.09 -13.66 18.78
C ASN A 21 -11.11 -12.54 18.44
N SER A 22 -10.99 -11.99 17.23
CA SER A 22 -11.78 -10.85 16.78
C SER A 22 -12.19 -11.04 15.31
N CYS A 23 -13.13 -11.96 15.11
CA CYS A 23 -13.68 -12.32 13.80
C CYS A 23 -14.81 -11.39 13.32
N LYS A 24 -14.89 -10.16 13.84
CA LYS A 24 -15.86 -9.17 13.37
C LYS A 24 -15.44 -8.61 12.01
N TYR A 25 -16.41 -8.37 11.13
CA TYR A 25 -16.16 -7.78 9.81
C TYR A 25 -15.39 -6.46 9.88
N PHE A 26 -15.69 -5.61 10.88
CA PHE A 26 -14.96 -4.37 11.09
C PHE A 26 -13.46 -4.62 11.30
N THR A 27 -13.10 -5.54 12.18
CA THR A 27 -11.71 -5.92 12.46
C THR A 27 -11.04 -6.46 11.20
N TYR A 28 -11.71 -7.38 10.49
CA TYR A 28 -11.23 -7.95 9.24
C TYR A 28 -10.94 -6.86 8.18
N LYS A 29 -11.86 -5.90 8.01
CA LYS A 29 -11.69 -4.78 7.09
C LYS A 29 -10.49 -3.90 7.45
N GLN A 30 -10.23 -3.68 8.74
CA GLN A 30 -9.07 -2.91 9.20
C GLN A 30 -7.76 -3.65 8.97
N VAL A 31 -7.73 -4.96 9.25
CA VAL A 31 -6.56 -5.82 8.99
C VAL A 31 -6.24 -5.83 7.50
N LEU A 32 -7.25 -6.04 6.65
CA LEU A 32 -7.09 -6.07 5.19
C LEU A 32 -6.57 -4.73 4.63
N LYS A 33 -7.08 -3.60 5.16
CA LYS A 33 -6.57 -2.26 4.81
C LYS A 33 -5.09 -2.08 5.17
N ARG A 34 -4.69 -2.51 6.37
CA ARG A 34 -3.29 -2.39 6.82
C ARG A 34 -2.35 -3.25 5.98
N MET A 35 -2.79 -4.45 5.59
CA MET A 35 -1.99 -5.34 4.76
C MET A 35 -1.82 -4.81 3.33
N ASN A 36 -2.88 -4.26 2.72
CA ASN A 36 -2.77 -3.54 1.44
C ASN A 36 -1.83 -2.35 1.52
N ALA A 37 -1.87 -1.57 2.61
CA ALA A 37 -0.99 -0.42 2.79
C ALA A 37 0.48 -0.83 2.93
N LYS A 38 0.78 -1.97 3.58
CA LYS A 38 2.15 -2.51 3.67
C LYS A 38 2.68 -2.94 2.31
N GLU A 39 1.88 -3.67 1.52
CA GLU A 39 2.23 -4.04 0.14
C GLU A 39 2.48 -2.81 -0.74
N LEU A 40 1.66 -1.76 -0.61
CA LEU A 40 1.89 -0.50 -1.31
C LEU A 40 3.16 0.23 -0.86
N MET A 41 3.59 0.03 0.39
CA MET A 41 4.84 0.58 0.90
C MET A 41 6.06 -0.22 0.43
N GLU A 42 5.98 -1.55 0.42
CA GLU A 42 7.04 -2.43 -0.10
C GLU A 42 7.21 -2.31 -1.62
N ASN A 43 6.11 -2.13 -2.35
CA ASN A 43 6.11 -1.88 -3.79
C ASN A 43 6.06 -0.39 -4.13
N ALA A 44 6.28 0.51 -3.16
CA ALA A 44 6.40 1.92 -3.47
C ALA A 44 7.61 2.06 -4.42
N PRO A 45 7.44 2.59 -5.64
CA PRO A 45 8.59 2.92 -6.46
C PRO A 45 9.42 3.91 -5.65
N GLY A 46 10.59 3.46 -5.18
CA GLY A 46 11.46 4.24 -4.33
C GLY A 46 11.64 5.62 -4.95
N ASN A 47 11.47 6.65 -4.11
CA ASN A 47 11.59 8.08 -4.40
C ASN A 47 11.44 8.50 -5.87
N LEU A 48 10.43 9.33 -6.16
CA LEU A 48 10.33 10.08 -7.41
C LEU A 48 11.72 10.55 -7.88
N PRO A 49 12.08 10.34 -9.16
CA PRO A 49 13.39 10.72 -9.66
C PRO A 49 13.73 12.16 -9.28
N THR A 50 14.88 12.35 -8.65
CA THR A 50 15.39 13.68 -8.34
C THR A 50 15.80 14.32 -9.67
N HIS A 51 14.97 15.21 -10.20
CA HIS A 51 15.28 15.98 -11.40
C HIS A 51 15.97 17.29 -10.99
N GLU A 52 17.16 17.55 -11.51
CA GLU A 52 17.79 18.86 -11.34
C GLU A 52 16.97 19.95 -12.04
N ASN A 53 16.64 21.02 -11.34
CA ASN A 53 15.82 22.09 -11.89
C ASN A 53 16.59 22.81 -13.01
N ILE A 54 16.29 22.51 -14.28
CA ILE A 54 16.96 23.08 -15.48
C ILE A 54 16.63 24.57 -15.71
N ARG A 55 16.07 25.28 -14.71
CA ARG A 55 15.73 26.69 -14.84
C ARG A 55 17.03 27.51 -14.90
N GLY A 56 17.56 27.59 -16.12
CA GLY A 56 18.74 28.36 -16.48
C GLY A 56 18.55 29.82 -16.09
N LYS A 57 19.25 30.24 -15.03
CA LYS A 57 19.47 31.66 -14.75
C LYS A 57 20.32 32.33 -15.83
N ASP A 58 20.99 31.55 -16.67
CA ASP A 58 21.95 32.03 -17.67
C ASP A 58 21.45 31.94 -19.13
N TYR A 59 20.21 31.49 -19.38
CA TYR A 59 19.70 31.24 -20.74
C TYR A 59 18.93 32.40 -21.37
N TYR A 60 18.65 33.47 -20.64
CA TYR A 60 18.15 34.71 -21.23
C TYR A 60 19.31 35.69 -21.33
N LYS A 61 19.95 35.70 -22.51
CA LYS A 61 20.92 36.72 -22.91
C LYS A 61 20.23 37.74 -23.81
#